data_AF-A0A7C7WNA3-F1
#
_entry.id   AF-A0A7C7WNA3-F1
#
_cell.length_a   1.000
_cell.length_b   1.000
_cell.length_c   1.000
_cell.angle_alpha   90.00
_cell.angle_beta   90.00
_cell.angle_gamma   90.00
#
_symmetry.space_group_name_H-M   'P 1'
#
loop_
_entity.id
_entity.type
_entity.pdbx_description
1 polymer ?
#
loop_
_entity_poly.entity_id
_entity_poly.type
_entity_poly.pdbx_seq_one_letter_code
_entity_poly.pdbx_strand_id
1 'polypeptide(L)' 'MAPMSEICACPDCGCKADDAFSKENKAYCSKSCANGHVDGNGCGHGCGCHG' A
#
# COMPACT_ATOMS: atom_id res chain seq x y z
N MET A 1 2.00 -21.92 10.15
CA MET A 1 2.98 -20.84 9.86
C MET A 1 2.16 -19.57 9.57
N ALA A 2 2.47 -18.49 10.27
CA ALA A 2 1.59 -17.34 10.54
C ALA A 2 1.00 -16.66 9.28
N PRO A 3 -0.23 -16.12 9.34
CA PRO A 3 -0.71 -15.20 8.31
C PRO A 3 0.16 -13.94 8.41
N MET A 4 1.20 -13.88 7.58
CA MET A 4 2.08 -12.72 7.47
C MET A 4 1.16 -11.54 7.13
N SER A 5 0.90 -10.67 8.09
CA SER A 5 0.10 -9.47 7.87
C SER A 5 0.79 -8.70 6.74
N GLU A 6 0.20 -8.69 5.55
CA GLU A 6 0.83 -8.09 4.38
C GLU A 6 0.91 -6.58 4.63
N ILE A 7 2.11 -6.05 4.82
CA ILE A 7 2.34 -4.61 4.89
C ILE A 7 2.34 -4.09 3.46
N CYS A 8 1.84 -2.87 3.26
CA CYS A 8 1.84 -2.21 1.97
C CYS A 8 3.24 -2.28 1.34
N ALA A 9 3.31 -2.70 0.08
CA ALA A 9 4.55 -2.83 -0.67
C ALA A 9 5.13 -1.49 -1.16
N CYS A 10 4.43 -0.37 -0.90
CA CYS A 10 4.97 0.96 -1.16
C CYS A 10 6.12 1.25 -0.17
N PRO A 11 7.31 1.66 -0.66
CA PRO A 11 8.51 1.83 0.17
C PRO A 11 8.32 2.84 1.30
N ASP A 12 7.54 3.89 1.07
CA ASP A 12 7.24 4.94 2.05
C ASP A 12 5.97 4.65 2.88
N CYS A 13 5.34 3.50 2.71
CA CYS A 13 4.07 3.17 3.34
C CYS A 13 4.23 2.08 4.41
N GLY A 14 3.95 2.42 5.67
CA GLY A 14 3.90 1.48 6.79
C GLY A 14 2.52 0.91 7.09
N CYS A 15 1.53 1.14 6.23
CA CYS A 15 0.16 0.69 6.47
C CYS A 15 0.02 -0.83 6.35
N LYS A 16 -0.78 -1.44 7.23
CA LYS A 16 -1.21 -2.83 7.06
C LYS A 16 -2.15 -2.92 5.86
N ALA A 17 -1.93 -3.90 5.01
CA ALA A 17 -2.76 -4.22 3.86
C ALA A 17 -3.69 -5.41 4.24
N ASP A 18 -4.57 -5.18 5.21
CA ASP A 18 -5.56 -6.19 5.66
C ASP A 18 -6.61 -6.44 4.55
N ASP A 19 -7.02 -5.37 3.86
CA ASP A 19 -7.76 -5.39 2.59
C ASP A 19 -6.82 -4.94 1.45
N ALA A 20 -5.74 -5.70 1.25
CA ALA A 20 -4.72 -5.33 0.28
C ALA A 20 -5.26 -5.36 -1.16
N PHE A 21 -5.01 -4.28 -1.91
CA PHE A 21 -5.07 -4.32 -3.36
C PHE A 21 -3.84 -5.06 -3.88
N SER A 22 -4.05 -6.27 -4.41
CA SER A 22 -2.97 -7.06 -5.02
C SER A 22 -2.74 -6.63 -6.47
N LYS A 23 -1.52 -6.16 -6.79
CA LYS A 23 -1.11 -5.82 -8.16
C LYS A 23 0.34 -6.25 -8.37
N GLU A 24 0.62 -6.87 -9.52
CA GLU A 24 1.97 -7.37 -9.84
C GLU A 24 2.58 -8.23 -8.72
N ASN A 25 1.77 -9.11 -8.11
CA ASN A 25 2.18 -9.98 -6.99
C ASN A 25 2.63 -9.21 -5.72
N LYS A 26 2.25 -7.94 -5.58
CA LYS A 26 2.49 -7.12 -4.40
C LYS A 26 1.18 -6.67 -3.78
N ALA A 27 1.14 -6.61 -2.45
CA ALA A 27 0.00 -6.13 -1.68
C ALA A 27 0.14 -4.64 -1.37
N TYR A 28 -0.91 -3.86 -1.62
CA TYR A 28 -0.92 -2.43 -1.35
C TYR A 28 -2.13 -2.06 -0.49
N CYS A 29 -1.99 -1.15 0.47
CA CYS A 29 -3.12 -0.72 1.30
C CYS A 29 -4.20 0.06 0.52
N SER A 30 -3.88 0.57 -0.68
CA SER A 30 -4.84 1.23 -1.57
C SER A 30 -4.37 1.21 -3.03
N LYS A 31 -5.28 1.55 -3.96
CA LYS A 31 -4.96 1.71 -5.37
C LYS A 31 -3.90 2.80 -5.64
N SER A 32 -3.85 3.85 -4.82
CA SER A 32 -2.84 4.92 -4.97
C SER A 32 -1.44 4.35 -4.80
N CYS A 33 -1.22 3.56 -3.74
CA CYS A 33 0.07 2.88 -3.53
C CYS A 33 0.38 1.87 -4.65
N ALA A 34 -0.62 1.11 -5.11
CA ALA A 34 -0.45 0.16 -6.21
C ALA A 34 -0.13 0.81 -7.56
N ASN A 35 -0.52 2.07 -7.74
CA ASN A 35 -0.21 2.86 -8.92
C ASN A 35 1.02 3.77 -8.72
N GLY A 36 1.62 3.81 -7.52
CA GLY A 36 2.77 4.66 -7.23
C GLY A 36 2.42 6.15 -7.18
N HIS A 37 1.26 6.49 -6.61
CA HIS A 37 0.87 7.88 -6.34
C HIS A 37 0.90 8.81 -7.59
N VAL A 38 0.51 8.29 -8.77
CA VAL A 38 0.46 9.06 -10.05
C VAL A 38 -0.33 10.36 -9.99
N ASP A 39 -1.29 10.45 -9.06
CA ASP A 39 -2.16 11.61 -8.85
C ASP A 39 -1.59 12.59 -7.80
N GLY A 40 -0.42 12.28 -7.22
CA GLY A 40 0.19 13.00 -6.09
C GLY A 40 -0.50 12.78 -4.74
N ASN A 41 -1.64 12.10 -4.73
CA ASN A 41 -2.41 11.81 -3.53
C ASN A 41 -1.86 10.59 -2.79
N GLY A 42 -1.67 10.74 -1.46
CA GLY A 42 -1.26 9.67 -0.54
C GLY A 42 -2.27 8.51 -0.47
N CYS A 43 -2.02 7.53 0.40
CA CYS A 43 -2.88 6.34 0.47
C CYS A 43 -4.23 6.57 1.17
N GLY A 44 -4.49 7.78 1.66
CA GLY A 44 -5.75 8.18 2.30
C GLY A 44 -5.87 7.78 3.78
N HIS A 45 -4.94 6.98 4.30
CA HIS A 45 -4.94 6.51 5.69
C HIS A 45 -4.23 7.46 6.67
N GLY A 46 -4.06 8.74 6.29
CA GLY A 46 -3.22 9.69 7.04
C GLY A 46 -1.72 9.34 7.00
N CYS A 47 -1.32 8.40 6.16
CA CYS A 47 0.07 8.08 5.88
C CYS A 47 0.61 9.04 4.81
N GLY A 48 1.75 9.67 5.11
CA GLY A 48 2.46 10.56 4.19
C GLY A 48 3.29 9.84 3.14
N CYS A 49 2.78 8.74 2.58
CA CYS A 49 3.45 8.02 1.50
C CYS A 49 3.17 8.71 0.16
N HIS A 50 4.21 8.82 -0.69
CA HIS A 50 4.16 9.58 -1.94
C HIS A 50 4.66 8.82 -3.17
N GLY A 51 5.01 7.54 -3.04
CA GLY A 51 5.54 6.71 -4.14
C GLY A 51 6.85 6.07 -3.77
#